data_AF-A0A972ZQ91-F1
#
_entry.id   AF-A0A972ZQ91-F1
#
_cell.length_a   1.000
_cell.length_b   1.000
_cell.length_c   1.000
_cell.angle_alpha   90.00
_cell.angle_beta   90.00
_cell.angle_gamma   90.00
#
_symmetry.space_group_name_H-M   'P 1'
#
loop_
_entity.id
_entity.type
_entity.pdbx_description
1 polymer ?
#
loop_
_entity_poly.entity_id
_entity_poly.type
_entity_poly.pdbx_seq_one_letter_code
_entity_poly.pdbx_strand_id
1 'polypeptide(L)' 'MERRNPFAAPPGPNETVTYNNPIIPGFYSDPSICRVGDDYYLISSTFEYFPGVPVFHSK' A
#
# COMPACT_ATOMS: atom_id res chain seq x y z
N MET A 1 -2.79 -17.19 -15.24
CA MET A 1 -3.13 -15.77 -15.47
C MET A 1 -2.40 -14.98 -14.40
N GLU A 2 -1.14 -14.68 -14.68
CA GLU A 2 -0.15 -14.19 -13.70
C GLU A 2 -0.53 -12.76 -13.28
N ARG A 3 -0.85 -12.55 -12.00
CA ARG A 3 -1.03 -11.19 -11.46
C ARG A 3 0.36 -10.56 -11.39
N ARG A 4 0.71 -9.73 -12.38
CA ARG A 4 1.96 -8.97 -12.36
C ARG A 4 2.03 -8.17 -11.06
N ASN A 5 3.12 -8.34 -10.31
CA ASN A 5 3.40 -7.62 -9.09
C ASN A 5 3.63 -6.13 -9.43
N PRO A 6 2.72 -5.20 -9.08
CA PRO A 6 2.89 -3.77 -9.36
C PRO A 6 4.01 -3.11 -8.54
N PHE A 7 4.64 -3.87 -7.62
CA PHE A 7 5.73 -3.43 -6.73
C PHE A 7 7.12 -3.86 -7.24
N ALA A 8 7.24 -4.34 -8.48
CA ALA A 8 8.54 -4.56 -9.12
C ALA A 8 9.17 -3.21 -9.55
N ALA A 9 10.39 -3.25 -10.08
CA ALA A 9 11.17 -2.08 -10.51
C ALA A 9 10.29 -1.04 -11.23
N PRO A 10 10.55 0.27 -11.03
CA PRO A 10 9.73 1.33 -11.62
C PRO A 10 9.55 1.09 -13.12
N PRO A 11 8.33 1.28 -13.63
CA PRO A 11 8.02 1.02 -15.03
C PRO A 11 9.02 1.71 -15.94
N GLY A 12 9.37 1.04 -17.04
CA GLY A 12 10.11 1.69 -18.11
C GLY A 12 9.37 2.95 -18.58
N PRO A 13 10.07 3.93 -19.19
CA PRO A 13 9.49 5.23 -19.56
C PRO A 13 8.25 5.17 -20.46
N ASN A 14 7.95 4.02 -21.08
CA ASN A 14 6.76 3.79 -21.92
C ASN A 14 5.86 2.65 -21.39
N GLU A 15 6.02 2.22 -20.15
CA GLU A 15 5.22 1.14 -19.55
C GLU A 15 4.07 1.72 -18.71
N THR A 16 2.84 1.41 -19.09
CA THR A 16 1.65 1.80 -18.34
C THR A 16 1.51 0.93 -17.09
N VAL A 17 1.75 1.49 -15.91
CA VAL A 17 1.40 0.82 -14.65
C VAL A 17 -0.09 0.98 -14.41
N THR A 18 -0.76 -0.15 -14.21
CA THR A 18 -2.17 -0.18 -13.83
C THR A 18 -2.30 -0.80 -12.45
N TYR A 19 -3.21 -0.24 -11.65
CA TYR A 19 -3.63 -0.80 -10.37
C TYR A 19 -5.14 -0.68 -10.25
N ASN A 20 -5.74 -1.51 -9.41
CA ASN A 20 -7.18 -1.51 -9.18
C ASN A 20 -7.46 -0.96 -7.79
N ASN A 21 -8.34 0.03 -7.72
CA ASN A 21 -8.81 0.55 -6.45
C ASN A 21 -9.97 -0.30 -5.88
N PRO A 22 -10.08 -0.40 -4.55
CA PRO A 22 -9.13 0.09 -3.55
C PRO A 22 -7.86 -0.79 -3.46
N ILE A 23 -6.69 -0.17 -3.27
CA ILE A 23 -5.42 -0.90 -3.18
C ILE A 23 -5.29 -1.75 -1.92
N ILE A 24 -5.89 -1.32 -0.81
CA ILE A 24 -6.04 -2.09 0.43
C ILE A 24 -7.54 -2.16 0.75
N PRO A 25 -8.25 -3.20 0.33
CA PRO A 25 -9.67 -3.37 0.63
C PRO A 25 -9.89 -3.79 2.09
N GLY A 26 -11.04 -3.46 2.66
CA GLY A 26 -11.47 -3.92 3.98
C GLY A 26 -11.51 -2.82 5.03
N PHE A 27 -11.33 -3.20 6.30
CA PHE A 27 -11.43 -2.32 7.46
C PHE A 27 -10.11 -1.59 7.72
N TYR A 28 -9.79 -0.66 6.83
CA TYR A 28 -8.60 0.19 6.92
C TYR A 28 -8.98 1.66 6.78
N SER A 29 -9.60 2.21 7.82
CA SER A 29 -10.01 3.61 7.87
C SER A 29 -8.85 4.56 8.17
N ASP A 30 -9.01 5.81 7.76
CA ASP A 30 -8.07 6.91 8.04
C ASP A 30 -6.61 6.61 7.64
N PRO A 31 -6.35 6.18 6.39
CA PRO A 31 -4.99 5.88 5.95
C PRO A 31 -4.11 7.13 6.04
N SER A 32 -3.02 7.03 6.80
CA SER A 32 -1.97 8.06 6.87
C SER A 32 -0.63 7.45 6.45
N ILE A 33 0.10 8.12 5.55
CA ILE A 33 1.27 7.56 4.87
C ILE A 33 2.50 8.48 4.95
N CYS A 34 3.69 7.88 5.05
CA CYS A 34 4.97 8.58 4.85
C CYS A 34 5.95 7.70 4.05
N ARG A 35 7.04 8.32 3.58
CA ARG A 35 8.12 7.67 2.81
C ARG A 35 9.47 7.91 3.48
N VAL A 36 10.32 6.87 3.54
CA VAL A 36 11.71 6.93 3.99
C VAL A 36 12.58 6.17 3.00
N GLY A 37 13.48 6.86 2.30
CA GLY A 37 14.28 6.21 1.25
C GLY A 37 13.38 5.73 0.10
N ASP A 38 13.38 4.43 -0.16
CA ASP A 38 12.54 3.77 -1.18
C ASP A 38 11.32 3.05 -0.60
N ASP A 39 11.10 3.17 0.72
CA ASP A 39 10.03 2.46 1.41
C ASP A 39 8.90 3.42 1.84
N TYR A 40 7.67 2.93 1.72
CA TYR A 40 6.45 3.60 2.16
C TYR A 40 5.85 2.89 3.37
N TYR A 41 5.45 3.68 4.35
CA TYR A 41 4.79 3.21 5.56
C TYR A 41 3.40 3.82 5.66
N LEU A 42 2.38 2.98 5.84
CA LEU A 42 0.99 3.43 5.98
C LEU A 42 0.42 2.88 7.29
N ILE A 43 -0.30 3.72 8.02
CA ILE A 43 -1.07 3.33 9.21
C ILE A 43 -2.56 3.52 8.98
N SER A 44 -3.36 2.83 9.78
CA SER A 44 -4.82 2.93 9.75
C SER A 44 -5.40 2.86 11.16
N SER A 45 -6.54 3.53 11.39
CA SER A 45 -7.27 3.47 12.66
C SER A 45 -7.84 2.06 12.90
N THR A 46 -7.70 1.54 14.11
CA THR A 46 -8.30 0.26 14.55
C THR A 46 -9.48 0.42 15.49
N PHE A 47 -9.82 1.66 15.86
CA PHE A 47 -10.77 1.93 16.95
C PHE A 47 -10.39 1.13 18.21
N GLU A 48 -11.31 0.38 18.79
CA GLU A 48 -11.09 -0.40 20.02
C GLU A 48 -10.37 -1.75 19.80
N TYR A 49 -10.02 -2.11 18.56
CA TYR A 49 -9.36 -3.39 18.28
C TYR A 49 -7.90 -3.39 18.76
N PHE A 50 -7.49 -4.52 19.33
CA PHE A 50 -6.13 -4.77 19.80
C PHE A 50 -5.55 -6.05 19.17
N PRO A 51 -4.27 -6.07 18.72
CA PRO A 51 -3.32 -4.97 18.71
C PRO A 51 -3.75 -3.83 17.77
N GLY A 52 -3.57 -2.58 18.23
CA GLY A 52 -4.04 -1.39 17.52
C GLY A 52 -3.02 -0.82 16.54
N VAL A 53 -3.51 0.04 15.61
CA VAL A 53 -2.71 0.82 14.65
C VAL A 53 -1.76 -0.06 13.80
N PRO A 54 -2.29 -0.86 12.85
CA PRO A 54 -1.47 -1.66 11.96
C PRO A 54 -0.55 -0.77 11.13
N VAL A 55 0.68 -1.26 10.91
CA VAL A 55 1.67 -0.62 10.06
C VAL A 55 1.85 -1.47 8.81
N PHE A 56 1.51 -0.90 7.65
CA PHE A 56 1.75 -1.48 6.33
C PHE A 56 3.05 -0.97 5.76
N HIS A 57 3.69 -1.80 4.94
CA HIS A 57 4.94 -1.50 4.27
C HIS A 57 4.82 -1.80 2.79
N SER A 58 5.27 -0.87 1.94
CA SER A 58 5.41 -1.05 0.49
C SER A 58 6.75 -0.51 0.02
N LYS A 59 7.21 -1.03 -1.12
CA LYS A 59 8.26 -0.39 -1.93
C LYS A 59 7.61 0.41 -3.06
#